data_AF-A0A0B8Q8L7-F1
#
_entry.id   AF-A0A0B8Q8L7-F1
#
_cell.length_a   1.000
_cell.length_b   1.000
_cell.length_c   1.000
_cell.angle_alpha   90.00
_cell.angle_beta   90.00
_cell.angle_gamma   90.00
#
_symmetry.space_group_name_H-M   'P 1'
#
loop_
_entity.id
_entity.type
_entity.pdbx_description
1 polymer ?
#
loop_
_entity_poly.entity_id
_entity_poly.type
_entity_poly.pdbx_seq_one_letter_code
_entity_poly.pdbx_strand_id
1 'polypeptide(L)'
;MWATTGFLESESTQGFSKVCFYDVLGEIHSLNLGSTDLCPLTYEFDITPKLQQPNPEANKTGFFKEEKTQGFSKLCSYDVLGDTYVLTIGSTEICPQTYKF
;
A
#
# COMPACT_ATOMS: atom_id res chain seq x y z
N MET A 1 -14.37 -3.82 6.17
CA MET A 1 -13.17 -3.00 6.40
C MET A 1 -12.36 -3.70 7.47
N TRP A 2 -11.11 -4.05 7.15
CA TRP A 2 -10.14 -4.46 8.18
C TRP A 2 -9.29 -3.21 8.44
N ALA A 3 -9.67 -2.46 9.47
CA ALA A 3 -8.84 -1.39 9.99
C ALA A 3 -7.93 -2.00 11.04
N THR A 4 -6.65 -1.66 11.00
CA THR A 4 -5.67 -2.11 11.98
C THR A 4 -5.08 -0.89 12.66
N THR A 5 -5.03 -0.94 13.99
CA THR A 5 -4.44 0.14 14.78
C THR A 5 -2.92 0.10 14.65
N GLY A 6 -2.34 1.19 14.14
CA GLY A 6 -0.91 1.46 14.18
C GLY A 6 -0.52 2.25 15.43
N PHE A 7 0.69 1.99 15.93
CA PHE A 7 1.26 2.69 17.09
C PHE A 7 2.42 3.57 16.67
N LEU A 8 2.43 4.83 17.12
CA LEU A 8 3.47 5.79 16.75
C LEU A 8 4.83 5.31 17.24
N GLU A 9 5.76 5.12 16.31
CA GLU A 9 7.15 4.74 16.60
C GLU A 9 8.07 5.95 16.55
N SER A 10 7.94 6.78 15.50
CA SER A 10 8.76 7.97 15.34
C SER A 10 8.06 9.06 14.52
N GLU A 11 8.55 10.29 14.61
CA GLU A 11 8.09 11.41 13.78
C GLU A 11 9.28 12.19 13.22
N SER A 12 9.11 12.75 12.02
CA SER A 12 10.10 13.56 11.34
C SER A 12 9.44 14.78 10.74
N THR A 13 9.98 15.97 11.02
CA THR A 13 9.46 17.23 10.46
C THR A 13 10.34 17.67 9.29
N GLN A 14 9.73 17.82 8.11
CA GLN A 14 10.40 18.27 6.89
C GLN A 14 9.75 19.56 6.38
N GLY A 15 10.32 20.70 6.77
CA GLY A 15 9.82 22.01 6.38
C GLY A 15 8.41 22.28 6.91
N PHE A 16 7.43 22.31 6.03
CA PHE A 16 6.01 22.58 6.35
C PHE A 16 5.16 21.32 6.53
N SER A 17 5.75 20.13 6.41
CA SER A 17 5.08 18.86 6.67
C SER A 17 5.74 18.12 7.84
N LYS A 18 4.93 17.33 8.54
CA LYS A 18 5.36 16.36 9.53
C LYS A 18 4.98 14.96 9.04
N VAL A 19 5.94 14.04 9.09
CA VAL A 19 5.77 12.63 8.73
C VAL A 19 5.79 11.82 10.03
N CYS A 20 4.72 11.07 10.28
CA CYS A 20 4.55 10.22 11.44
C CYS A 20 4.69 8.76 11.00
N PHE A 21 5.58 7.99 11.63
CA PHE A 21 5.82 6.59 11.34
C PHE A 21 5.15 5.71 12.40
N TYR A 22 4.32 4.78 11.96
CA TYR A 22 3.55 3.88 12.81
C TYR A 22 3.92 2.43 12.53
N ASP A 23 4.09 1.63 13.58
CA ASP A 23 4.11 0.17 13.49
C ASP A 23 2.67 -0.33 13.38
N VAL A 24 2.37 -1.01 12.28
CA VAL A 24 1.11 -1.72 12.03
C VAL A 24 1.44 -3.19 11.80
N LEU A 25 1.28 -4.02 12.83
CA LEU A 25 1.55 -5.47 12.77
C LEU A 25 2.98 -5.81 12.30
N GLY A 26 3.96 -4.97 12.65
CA GLY A 26 5.37 -5.15 12.28
C GLY A 26 5.76 -4.54 10.93
N GLU A 27 4.85 -3.85 10.24
CA GLU A 27 5.16 -3.04 9.06
C GLU A 27 5.09 -1.54 9.40
N ILE A 28 6.03 -0.75 8.86
CA ILE A 28 6.08 0.70 9.10
C ILE A 28 5.23 1.42 8.06
N HIS A 29 4.19 2.11 8.53
CA HIS A 29 3.36 2.98 7.72
C HIS A 29 3.63 4.45 8.04
N SER A 30 3.49 5.32 7.03
CA SER A 30 3.66 6.76 7.21
C SER A 30 2.33 7.51 7.07
N LEU A 31 2.17 8.55 7.90
CA LEU A 31 1.09 9.51 7.84
C LEU A 31 1.68 10.92 7.73
N ASN A 32 1.27 11.67 6.71
CA ASN A 32 1.72 13.05 6.52
C ASN A 32 0.68 14.02 7.08
N LEU A 33 1.15 14.94 7.93
CA LEU A 33 0.37 16.00 8.56
C LEU A 33 1.03 17.37 8.28
N GLY A 34 0.36 18.46 8.66
CA GLY A 34 0.96 19.78 8.68
C GLY A 34 2.05 19.88 9.76
N SER A 35 3.04 20.75 9.58
CA SER A 35 4.13 20.92 10.55
C SER A 35 3.66 21.35 11.96
N THR A 36 2.49 21.98 12.05
CA THR A 36 1.85 22.38 13.32
C THR A 36 1.03 21.28 13.97
N ASP A 37 0.74 20.21 13.23
CA ASP A 37 -0.06 19.10 13.74
C ASP A 37 0.80 18.14 14.58
N LEU A 38 0.15 17.49 15.54
CA LEU A 38 0.78 16.47 16.37
C LEU A 38 0.50 15.10 15.77
N CYS A 39 1.52 14.23 15.74
CA CYS A 39 1.32 12.84 15.39
C CYS A 39 0.44 12.19 16.48
N PRO A 40 -0.75 11.64 16.13
CA PRO A 40 -1.54 10.92 17.11
C PRO A 40 -0.77 9.69 17.60
N LEU A 41 -0.93 9.29 18.86
CA LEU A 41 -0.23 8.12 19.40
C LEU A 41 -0.66 6.81 18.74
N THR A 42 -1.91 6.76 18.27
CA THR A 42 -2.47 5.65 17.52
C THR A 42 -3.21 6.17 16.29
N TYR A 43 -3.16 5.41 15.20
CA TYR A 43 -3.88 5.74 13.98
C TYR A 43 -4.45 4.47 13.35
N GLU A 44 -5.69 4.53 12.87
CA GLU A 44 -6.29 3.39 12.16
C GLU A 44 -5.83 3.40 10.70
N PHE A 45 -5.03 2.40 10.35
CA PHE A 45 -4.65 2.17 8.97
C PHE A 45 -5.66 1.24 8.33
N ASP A 46 -6.23 1.70 7.22
CA ASP A 46 -6.95 0.81 6.33
C ASP A 46 -5.91 -0.02 5.57
N ILE A 47 -5.71 -1.25 6.05
CA ILE A 47 -4.81 -2.22 5.44
C ILE A 47 -5.46 -2.90 4.23
N THR A 48 -6.62 -2.44 3.75
CA THR A 48 -7.05 -2.87 2.43
C THR A 48 -5.98 -2.47 1.42
N PRO A 49 -5.47 -3.42 0.62
CA PRO A 49 -4.56 -3.10 -0.46
C PRO A 49 -5.23 -2.03 -1.33
N LYS A 50 -4.67 -0.81 -1.29
CA LYS A 50 -5.16 0.24 -2.16
C LYS A 50 -4.90 -0.22 -3.57
N LEU A 51 -5.98 -0.31 -4.36
CA LEU A 51 -5.92 -0.64 -5.78
C LEU A 51 -5.19 0.50 -6.50
N GLN A 52 -3.85 0.47 -6.48
CA GLN A 52 -3.05 1.38 -7.28
C GLN A 52 -3.18 0.90 -8.72
N GLN A 53 -3.95 1.65 -9.52
CA GLN A 53 -4.06 1.38 -10.95
C GLN A 53 -2.65 1.44 -11.56
N PRO A 54 -2.30 0.51 -12.47
CA PRO A 54 -1.00 0.54 -13.15
C PRO A 54 -0.79 1.92 -13.78
N ASN A 55 0.29 2.60 -13.39
CA ASN A 55 0.69 3.83 -14.07
C ASN A 55 1.43 3.41 -15.35
N PRO A 56 0.89 3.57 -16.56
CA PRO A 56 1.51 3.07 -17.80
C PRO A 56 2.91 3.64 -18.12
N GLU A 57 3.39 4.62 -17.34
CA GLU A 57 4.73 5.21 -17.47
C GLU A 57 5.76 4.67 -16.47
N ALA A 58 5.36 3.86 -15.49
CA ALA A 58 6.34 3.22 -14.63
C ALA A 58 7.02 2.07 -15.42
N ASN A 59 8.34 1.97 -15.27
CA ASN A 59 9.14 0.89 -15.85
C ASN A 59 9.58 -0.06 -14.72
N LYS A 60 8.71 -0.26 -13.74
CA LYS A 60 9.06 -1.02 -12.54
C LYS A 60 8.57 -2.45 -12.71
N THR A 61 9.46 -3.40 -12.47
CA THR A 61 9.12 -4.82 -12.48
C THR A 61 8.45 -5.16 -11.15
N GLY A 62 7.19 -5.58 -11.22
CA GLY A 62 6.46 -6.17 -10.10
C GLY A 62 6.60 -7.69 -10.08
N PHE A 63 6.71 -8.24 -8.87
CA PHE A 63 6.75 -9.68 -8.60
C PHE A 63 5.45 -10.13 -7.94
N PHE A 64 4.82 -11.17 -8.49
CA PHE A 64 3.55 -11.65 -8.00
C PHE A 64 3.62 -12.06 -6.52
N LYS A 65 2.67 -11.56 -5.70
CA LYS A 65 2.52 -11.96 -4.29
C LYS A 65 1.30 -12.85 -4.10
N GLU A 66 0.14 -12.36 -4.50
CA GLU A 66 -1.14 -13.03 -4.23
C GLU A 66 -2.19 -12.66 -5.28
N GLU A 67 -3.24 -13.49 -5.36
CA GLU A 67 -4.40 -13.20 -6.19
C GLU A 67 -5.70 -13.32 -5.39
N LYS A 68 -6.67 -12.47 -5.73
CA LYS A 68 -8.01 -12.49 -5.17
C LYS A 68 -9.06 -12.44 -6.27
N THR A 69 -9.86 -13.49 -6.39
CA THR A 69 -11.00 -13.51 -7.32
C THR A 69 -12.16 -12.73 -6.72
N GLN A 70 -12.68 -11.76 -7.47
CA GLN A 70 -13.86 -10.96 -7.13
C GLN A 70 -14.85 -11.04 -8.29
N GLY A 71 -15.85 -11.93 -8.16
CA GLY A 71 -16.86 -12.13 -9.20
C GLY A 71 -16.26 -12.60 -10.53
N PHE A 72 -16.41 -11.78 -11.57
CA PHE A 72 -15.89 -12.05 -12.92
C PHE A 72 -14.47 -11.53 -13.17
N SER A 73 -13.86 -10.92 -12.16
CA SER A 73 -12.51 -10.37 -12.25
C SER A 73 -11.60 -10.99 -11.20
N LYS A 74 -10.31 -10.96 -11.48
CA LYS A 74 -9.27 -11.40 -10.59
C LYS A 74 -8.29 -10.25 -10.38
N LEU A 75 -7.97 -10.01 -9.12
CA LEU A 75 -7.01 -9.00 -8.69
C LEU A 75 -5.70 -9.70 -8.40
N CYS A 76 -4.64 -9.32 -9.10
CA CYS A 76 -3.30 -9.85 -8.96
C CYS A 76 -2.45 -8.81 -8.26
N SER A 77 -2.02 -9.07 -7.04
CA SER A 77 -1.17 -8.19 -6.25
C SER A 77 0.31 -8.48 -6.52
N TYR A 78 1.10 -7.44 -6.71
CA TYR A 78 2.52 -7.49 -7.02
C TYR A 78 3.34 -6.64 -6.07
N ASP A 79 4.49 -7.14 -5.64
CA ASP A 79 5.53 -6.37 -4.98
C ASP A 79 6.34 -5.60 -6.02
N VAL A 80 6.37 -4.27 -5.91
CA VAL A 80 7.15 -3.38 -6.76
C VAL A 80 8.05 -2.54 -5.86
N LEU A 81 9.27 -3.04 -5.61
CA LEU A 81 10.25 -2.37 -4.75
C LEU A 81 9.72 -2.10 -3.32
N GLY A 82 8.94 -3.03 -2.76
CA GLY A 82 8.35 -2.90 -1.42
C GLY A 82 6.96 -2.26 -1.38
N ASP A 83 6.48 -1.71 -2.50
CA ASP A 83 5.09 -1.22 -2.63
C ASP A 83 4.20 -2.30 -3.26
N THR A 84 2.93 -2.39 -2.84
CA THR A 84 1.96 -3.34 -3.44
C THR A 84 1.16 -2.69 -4.56
N TYR A 85 1.22 -3.25 -5.76
CA TYR A 85 0.46 -2.83 -6.95
C TYR A 85 -0.54 -3.91 -7.35
N VAL A 86 -1.65 -3.52 -7.99
CA VAL A 86 -2.70 -4.46 -8.36
C VAL A 86 -3.01 -4.40 -9.86
N LEU A 87 -2.87 -5.54 -10.53
CA LEU A 87 -3.35 -5.77 -11.89
C LEU A 87 -4.72 -6.45 -11.83
N THR A 88 -5.70 -5.91 -12.55
CA THR A 88 -7.01 -6.57 -12.69
C THR A 88 -7.06 -7.31 -14.02
N ILE A 89 -7.35 -8.61 -13.97
CA ILE A 89 -7.54 -9.48 -15.14
C ILE A 89 -8.91 -10.18 -15.06
N GLY A 90 -9.32 -10.86 -16.11
CA GLY A 90 -10.50 -11.72 -16.13
C GLY A 90 -10.36 -12.91 -15.17
N SER A 91 -11.48 -13.40 -14.62
CA SER A 91 -11.46 -14.50 -13.63
C SER A 91 -10.86 -15.82 -14.13
N THR A 92 -10.83 -16.03 -15.45
CA THR A 92 -10.25 -17.21 -16.11
C THR A 92 -8.77 -17.03 -16.46
N GLU A 93 -8.25 -15.81 -16.33
CA GLU A 93 -6.87 -15.50 -16.64
C GLU A 93 -5.97 -15.82 -15.44
N ILE A 94 -4.72 -16.16 -15.74
CA ILE A 94 -3.71 -16.49 -14.73
C ILE A 94 -2.90 -15.22 -14.47
N CYS A 95 -2.73 -14.85 -13.20
CA CYS A 95 -1.86 -13.75 -12.83
C CYS A 95 -0.43 -14.02 -13.33
N PRO A 96 0.15 -13.15 -14.17
CA PRO A 96 1.52 -13.34 -14.61
C PRO A 96 2.46 -13.29 -13.40
N GLN A 97 3.52 -14.10 -13.41
CA GLN A 97 4.47 -14.14 -12.28
C GLN A 97 5.25 -12.83 -12.13
N THR A 98 5.45 -12.13 -13.25
CA THR A 98 6.06 -10.80 -13.30
C THR A 98 5.24 -9.89 -14.20
N TYR A 99 5.10 -8.63 -13.80
CA TYR A 99 4.38 -7.63 -14.59
C TYR A 99 5.12 -6.30 -14.56
N LYS A 100 5.13 -5.59 -15.68
CA LYS A 100 5.71 -4.24 -15.73
C LYS A 100 4.61 -3.25 -15.41
N PHE A 101 4.76 -2.59 -14.27
CA PHE A 101 3.94 -1.46 -13.85
C PHE A 101 4.63 -0.18 -14.24
#